data_AF-A0A7X7A482-F1
#
_entry.id   AF-A0A7X7A482-F1
#
_cell.length_a   1.000
_cell.length_b   1.000
_cell.length_c   1.000
_cell.angle_alpha   90.00
_cell.angle_beta   90.00
_cell.angle_gamma   90.00
#
_symmetry.space_group_name_H-M   'P 1'
#
loop_
_entity.id
_entity.type
_entity.pdbx_description
1 polymer ?
#
loop_
_entity_poly.entity_id
_entity_poly.type
_entity_poly.pdbx_seq_one_letter_code
_entity_poly.pdbx_strand_id
1 'polypeptide(L)'
;MPFFGATQLCVSDIFAKQTTDIFPEQEHFCTEINLFDAGVNNTIVHFRKAPPTSDHQPTRVRRWGEHREEFEHNVELLPTASQLALQDGVFREHAGRSDGAAAAGVPLGMICYISKGMVIHADERKAQGTFRAEDLVQEKRDARHPKPFIEGKDIVRWVVRHIRYLEWGTERAPARFSRQTFPELHEAPERLLALRICGDTPTVTFDDRQVYCNHTAIVFVPWHLLRGVRNRSIRKSAKYSDESKPLESQTGCLREDLENLSSEYHVKYLLAVMNSSWACQFLRNVRRTQTDIYPDDWKQLPIPTGTPEEQEEIAALVDEILALYAKHGHPLPAGADEQLRELEREIDERVAALYGL
;
A
#
# COMPACT_ATOMS: atom_id res chain seq x y z
N MET A 1 36.15 -2.89 24.04
CA MET A 1 35.56 -2.47 22.76
C MET A 1 34.87 -3.68 22.15
N PRO A 2 33.54 -3.81 22.24
CA PRO A 2 32.85 -4.84 21.49
C PRO A 2 32.57 -4.34 20.07
N PHE A 3 32.73 -5.25 19.11
CA PHE A 3 32.51 -5.06 17.69
C PHE A 3 31.03 -4.79 17.39
N PHE A 4 30.73 -3.68 16.70
CA PHE A 4 29.45 -3.44 16.05
C PHE A 4 29.49 -4.04 14.64
N GLY A 5 28.80 -5.18 14.45
CA GLY A 5 28.56 -5.75 13.13
C GLY A 5 27.13 -5.44 12.68
N ALA A 6 26.96 -4.42 11.84
CA ALA A 6 25.68 -4.18 11.18
C ALA A 6 25.47 -5.27 10.13
N THR A 7 24.63 -6.26 10.45
CA THR A 7 24.19 -7.27 9.48
C THR A 7 22.74 -6.99 9.15
N GLN A 8 22.46 -6.66 7.88
CA GLN A 8 21.11 -6.55 7.36
C GLN A 8 20.52 -7.96 7.26
N LEU A 9 19.97 -8.46 8.37
CA LEU A 9 19.28 -9.74 8.43
C LEU A 9 17.83 -9.54 8.01
N CYS A 10 17.41 -10.25 6.95
CA CYS A 10 16.01 -10.34 6.57
C CYS A 10 15.25 -11.07 7.68
N VAL A 11 14.20 -10.46 8.24
CA VAL A 11 13.43 -10.99 9.39
C VAL A 11 12.89 -12.41 9.14
N SER A 12 12.66 -12.78 7.87
CA SER A 12 12.24 -14.12 7.46
C SER A 12 13.28 -15.22 7.75
N ASP A 13 14.58 -14.88 7.81
CA ASP A 13 15.64 -15.87 8.00
C ASP A 13 15.84 -16.25 9.48
N ILE A 14 15.34 -15.44 10.41
CA ILE A 14 15.44 -15.69 11.86
C ILE A 14 14.43 -16.77 12.30
N PHE A 15 13.24 -16.81 11.71
CA PHE A 15 12.22 -17.82 12.05
C PHE A 15 12.35 -19.14 11.27
N ALA A 16 12.92 -19.11 10.05
CA ALA A 16 13.11 -20.31 9.23
C ALA A 16 14.22 -21.25 9.75
N LYS A 17 15.08 -20.75 10.64
CA LYS A 17 16.00 -21.55 11.43
C LYS A 17 15.67 -21.35 12.90
N GLN A 18 14.76 -22.16 13.43
CA GLN A 18 14.71 -22.41 14.87
C GLN A 18 16.04 -23.04 15.32
N THR A 19 17.08 -22.22 15.46
CA THR A 19 18.11 -22.49 16.47
C THR A 19 17.40 -22.34 17.80
N THR A 20 17.10 -23.47 18.44
CA THR A 20 16.31 -23.65 19.67
C THR A 20 16.79 -22.87 20.90
N ASP A 21 17.87 -22.09 20.78
CA ASP A 21 18.59 -21.51 21.90
C ASP A 21 18.80 -19.99 21.79
N ILE A 22 18.07 -19.27 20.92
CA ILE A 22 18.15 -17.81 20.82
C ILE A 22 16.75 -17.19 20.68
N PHE A 23 16.44 -16.21 21.53
CA PHE A 23 15.19 -15.43 21.44
C PHE A 23 15.44 -13.95 21.72
N PRO A 24 14.61 -13.04 21.19
CA PRO A 24 14.71 -11.62 21.47
C PRO A 24 14.22 -11.33 22.91
N GLU A 25 15.06 -10.64 23.67
CA GLU A 25 14.82 -10.25 25.07
C GLU A 25 14.27 -8.83 25.17
N GLN A 26 14.77 -7.95 24.30
CA GLN A 26 14.41 -6.55 24.29
C GLN A 26 14.51 -5.96 22.88
N GLU A 27 13.55 -5.11 22.52
CA GLU A 27 13.53 -4.38 21.25
C GLU A 27 13.39 -2.88 21.51
N HIS A 28 14.25 -2.10 20.86
CA HIS A 28 14.15 -0.64 20.82
C HIS A 28 13.72 -0.19 19.43
N PHE A 29 12.49 0.31 19.32
CA PHE A 29 11.95 0.95 18.12
C PHE A 29 12.41 2.41 18.10
N CYS A 30 13.23 2.73 17.10
CA CYS A 30 13.92 4.01 16.94
C CYS A 30 13.46 4.67 15.62
N THR A 31 12.16 4.60 15.36
CA THR A 31 11.49 5.09 14.14
C THR A 31 11.52 6.61 14.01
N GLU A 32 11.54 7.30 15.15
CA GLU A 32 11.47 8.77 15.27
C GLU A 32 12.77 9.40 15.76
N ILE A 33 13.89 8.67 15.72
CA ILE A 33 15.21 9.18 16.10
C ILE A 33 16.26 8.81 15.07
N ASN A 34 17.00 9.83 14.61
CA ASN A 34 17.98 9.68 13.54
C ASN A 34 19.33 9.13 14.06
N LEU A 35 19.36 7.82 14.33
CA LEU A 35 20.56 7.13 14.83
C LEU A 35 21.63 6.91 13.75
N PHE A 36 21.24 6.83 12.48
CA PHE A 36 22.13 6.52 11.36
C PHE A 36 21.74 7.36 10.15
N ASP A 37 22.71 7.69 9.29
CA ASP A 37 22.48 8.49 8.07
C ASP A 37 21.80 7.67 6.95
N ALA A 38 20.70 6.99 7.27
CA ALA A 38 19.91 6.15 6.39
C ALA A 38 18.41 6.31 6.71
N GLY A 39 17.59 6.55 5.69
CA GLY A 39 16.13 6.73 5.80
C GLY A 39 15.35 5.43 6.02
N VAL A 40 15.72 4.65 7.04
CA VAL A 40 15.08 3.38 7.40
C VAL A 40 14.62 3.39 8.85
N ASN A 41 13.53 2.67 9.14
CA ASN A 41 13.06 2.47 10.51
C ASN A 41 14.09 1.63 11.28
N ASN A 42 14.72 2.23 12.28
CA ASN A 42 15.77 1.56 13.04
C ASN A 42 15.15 0.76 14.20
N THR A 43 15.52 -0.52 14.30
CA THR A 43 15.17 -1.37 15.44
C THR A 43 16.44 -1.98 15.99
N ILE A 44 16.74 -1.74 17.27
CA ILE A 44 17.85 -2.40 17.97
C ILE A 44 17.27 -3.58 18.73
N VAL A 45 17.76 -4.79 18.47
CA VAL A 45 17.27 -6.03 19.08
C VAL A 45 18.36 -6.63 19.95
N HIS A 46 18.02 -6.91 21.21
CA HIS A 46 18.86 -7.66 22.13
C HIS A 46 18.41 -9.12 22.14
N PHE A 47 19.32 -10.03 21.86
CA PHE A 47 19.04 -11.46 21.88
C PHE A 47 19.61 -12.12 23.13
N ARG A 48 18.85 -13.04 23.72
CA ARG A 48 19.32 -13.94 24.76
C ARG A 48 19.58 -15.32 24.18
N LYS A 49 20.73 -15.89 24.53
CA LYS A 49 21.06 -17.27 24.17
C LYS A 49 20.58 -18.25 25.25
N ALA A 50 19.31 -18.63 25.18
CA ALA A 50 18.67 -19.63 26.02
C ALA A 50 17.43 -20.20 25.29
N PRO A 51 16.87 -21.35 25.69
CA PRO A 51 15.57 -21.78 25.19
C PRO A 51 14.47 -20.83 25.70
N PRO A 52 13.59 -20.31 24.83
CA PRO A 52 12.49 -19.46 25.27
C PRO A 52 11.46 -20.29 26.06
N THR A 53 10.86 -19.69 27.08
CA THR A 53 9.64 -20.24 27.70
C THR A 53 8.43 -19.91 26.83
N SER A 54 7.36 -20.70 26.90
CA SER A 54 6.11 -20.44 26.16
C SER A 54 5.51 -19.07 26.46
N ASP A 55 5.79 -18.57 27.66
CA ASP A 55 5.24 -17.34 28.20
C ASP A 55 6.27 -16.20 28.16
N HIS A 56 7.40 -16.38 27.45
CA HIS A 56 8.42 -15.33 27.33
C HIS A 56 7.84 -14.10 26.66
N GLN A 57 7.93 -12.96 27.35
CA GLN A 57 7.48 -11.66 26.87
C GLN A 57 8.70 -10.76 26.68
N PRO A 58 9.01 -10.33 25.46
CA PRO A 58 10.13 -9.45 25.22
C PRO A 58 9.81 -8.03 25.69
N THR A 59 10.83 -7.31 26.16
CA THR A 59 10.69 -5.92 26.60
C THR A 59 10.73 -4.99 25.39
N ARG A 60 9.61 -4.34 25.11
CA ARG A 60 9.47 -3.46 23.94
C ARG A 60 9.55 -2.00 24.34
N VAL A 61 10.39 -1.24 23.64
CA VAL A 61 10.74 0.14 24.01
C VAL A 61 10.67 1.03 22.79
N ARG A 62 9.93 2.13 22.86
CA ARG A 62 9.96 3.22 21.86
C ARG A 62 10.99 4.27 22.26
N ARG A 63 11.73 4.78 21.28
CA ARG A 63 12.74 5.84 21.39
C ARG A 63 12.49 6.89 20.29
N TRP A 64 12.51 8.17 20.65
CA TRP A 64 12.27 9.30 19.74
C TRP A 64 13.24 10.45 20.02
N GLY A 65 13.46 11.34 19.06
CA GLY A 65 14.32 12.51 19.25
C GLY A 65 14.87 13.10 17.95
N GLU A 66 15.16 14.40 17.96
CA GLU A 66 15.82 15.08 16.85
C GLU A 66 17.32 14.80 16.82
N HIS A 67 17.91 14.48 17.98
CA HIS A 67 19.34 14.26 18.14
C HIS A 67 19.67 12.94 18.85
N ARG A 68 20.86 12.38 18.59
CA ARG A 68 21.26 11.06 19.10
C ARG A 68 21.42 11.04 20.62
N GLU A 69 21.74 12.17 21.23
CA GLU A 69 21.89 12.33 22.68
C GLU A 69 20.57 12.13 23.45
N GLU A 70 19.43 12.27 22.75
CA GLU A 70 18.10 12.07 23.33
C GLU A 70 17.72 10.59 23.45
N PHE A 71 18.50 9.70 22.82
CA PHE A 71 18.23 8.26 22.79
C PHE A 71 18.04 7.69 24.20
N GLU A 72 18.89 8.05 25.16
CA GLU A 72 18.81 7.51 26.53
C GLU A 72 17.65 8.07 27.34
N HIS A 73 17.20 9.29 27.00
CA HIS A 73 16.24 10.07 27.78
C HIS A 73 14.78 9.83 27.34
N ASN A 74 14.56 9.71 26.04
CA ASN A 74 13.23 9.56 25.45
C ASN A 74 12.85 8.09 25.36
N VAL A 75 12.20 7.57 26.41
CA VAL A 75 11.90 6.15 26.59
C VAL A 75 10.44 5.94 26.93
N GLU A 76 9.77 5.13 26.14
CA GLU A 76 8.41 4.67 26.43
C GLU A 76 8.39 3.13 26.38
N LEU A 77 7.93 2.49 27.44
CA LEU A 77 7.68 1.05 27.43
C LEU A 77 6.39 0.77 26.66
N LEU A 78 6.47 -0.09 25.67
CA LEU A 78 5.34 -0.48 24.85
C LEU A 78 4.64 -1.71 25.42
N PRO A 79 3.33 -1.88 25.17
CA PRO A 79 2.64 -3.14 25.47
C PRO A 79 3.39 -4.33 24.87
N THR A 80 3.37 -5.47 25.53
CA THR A 80 3.98 -6.70 25.03
C THR A 80 3.07 -7.89 25.30
N ALA A 81 3.31 -8.99 24.60
CA ALA A 81 2.62 -10.26 24.78
C ALA A 81 3.66 -11.38 24.64
N SER A 82 3.25 -12.64 24.83
CA SER A 82 4.20 -13.74 24.61
C SER A 82 4.75 -13.69 23.19
N GLN A 83 6.03 -14.01 23.03
CA GLN A 83 6.68 -13.99 21.71
C GLN A 83 5.94 -14.89 20.72
N LEU A 84 5.39 -16.02 21.18
CA LEU A 84 4.53 -16.90 20.40
C LEU A 84 3.24 -16.22 19.92
N ALA A 85 2.62 -15.39 20.76
CA ALA A 85 1.44 -14.61 20.40
C ALA A 85 1.76 -13.46 19.43
N LEU A 86 2.93 -12.82 19.59
CA LEU A 86 3.36 -11.71 18.73
C LEU A 86 3.83 -12.17 17.35
N GLN A 87 4.40 -13.37 17.22
CA GLN A 87 5.04 -13.87 15.99
C GLN A 87 6.01 -12.81 15.39
N ASP A 88 5.95 -12.55 14.08
CA ASP A 88 6.71 -11.48 13.40
C ASP A 88 6.39 -10.07 13.92
N GLY A 89 5.26 -9.90 14.60
CA GLY A 89 4.84 -8.65 15.23
C GLY A 89 5.81 -8.19 16.33
N VAL A 90 6.61 -9.08 16.91
CA VAL A 90 7.62 -8.70 17.91
C VAL A 90 8.58 -7.62 17.41
N PHE A 91 8.81 -7.55 16.09
CA PHE A 91 9.68 -6.57 15.44
C PHE A 91 8.93 -5.34 14.89
N ARG A 92 7.67 -5.12 15.29
CA ARG A 92 6.88 -3.95 14.91
C ARG A 92 6.56 -3.11 16.14
N GLU A 93 6.71 -1.79 16.05
CA GLU A 93 6.50 -0.87 17.19
C GLU A 93 5.08 -0.98 17.77
N HIS A 94 4.06 -1.14 16.92
CA HIS A 94 2.66 -1.16 17.36
C HIS A 94 2.06 -2.55 17.50
N ALA A 95 2.84 -3.64 17.40
CA ALA A 95 2.30 -4.96 17.70
C ALA A 95 1.76 -5.01 19.15
N GLY A 96 0.73 -5.80 19.42
CA GLY A 96 0.16 -5.92 20.78
C GLY A 96 -0.53 -4.66 21.34
N ARG A 97 -0.52 -3.52 20.64
CA ARG A 97 -1.59 -2.54 20.82
C ARG A 97 -2.84 -3.20 20.26
N SER A 98 -3.71 -3.66 21.15
CA SER A 98 -5.09 -3.94 20.79
C SER A 98 -5.75 -2.60 20.46
N ASP A 99 -5.46 -2.05 19.30
CA ASP A 99 -6.44 -1.19 18.66
C ASP A 99 -7.61 -2.14 18.41
N GLY A 100 -8.63 -2.08 19.27
CA GLY A 100 -9.82 -2.94 19.18
C GLY A 100 -10.51 -2.89 17.80
N ALA A 101 -10.10 -1.94 16.95
CA ALA A 101 -10.53 -1.75 15.57
C ALA A 101 -9.89 -2.71 14.54
N ALA A 102 -8.77 -3.40 14.84
CA ALA A 102 -8.13 -4.31 13.87
C ALA A 102 -8.99 -5.55 13.53
N ALA A 103 -10.07 -5.81 14.27
CA ALA A 103 -10.90 -6.99 14.12
C ALA A 103 -12.13 -6.83 13.19
N ALA A 104 -12.46 -5.63 12.70
CA ALA A 104 -13.76 -5.34 12.08
C ALA A 104 -13.75 -5.01 10.57
N GLY A 105 -12.70 -5.38 9.82
CA GLY A 105 -12.62 -5.07 8.39
C GLY A 105 -12.01 -6.17 7.52
N VAL A 106 -12.40 -6.17 6.25
CA VAL A 106 -11.86 -7.06 5.21
C VAL A 106 -10.55 -6.47 4.68
N PRO A 107 -9.43 -7.23 4.65
CA PRO A 107 -8.17 -6.73 4.09
C PRO A 107 -8.32 -6.26 2.64
N LEU A 108 -7.79 -5.09 2.30
CA LEU A 108 -7.88 -4.52 0.95
C LEU A 108 -7.33 -5.46 -0.13
N GLY A 109 -6.35 -6.31 0.20
CA GLY A 109 -5.84 -7.33 -0.73
C GLY A 109 -6.86 -8.41 -1.12
N MET A 110 -7.92 -8.60 -0.32
CA MET A 110 -9.05 -9.47 -0.64
C MET A 110 -10.10 -8.78 -1.52
N ILE A 111 -10.13 -7.45 -1.54
CA ILE A 111 -11.07 -6.65 -2.34
C ILE A 111 -10.45 -6.24 -3.68
N CYS A 112 -9.16 -5.88 -3.69
CA CYS A 112 -8.44 -5.43 -4.87
C CYS A 112 -7.25 -6.32 -5.22
N TYR A 113 -7.02 -6.50 -6.52
CA TYR A 113 -5.70 -6.82 -7.03
C TYR A 113 -4.81 -5.57 -6.96
N ILE A 114 -3.72 -5.65 -6.20
CA ILE A 114 -2.80 -4.53 -5.96
C ILE A 114 -1.45 -4.81 -6.62
N SER A 115 -1.03 -3.93 -7.52
CA SER A 115 0.24 -4.03 -8.24
C SER A 115 0.86 -2.66 -8.48
N LYS A 116 2.12 -2.62 -8.90
CA LYS A 116 2.74 -1.38 -9.40
C LYS A 116 2.46 -1.20 -10.90
N GLY A 117 2.56 0.04 -11.36
CA GLY A 117 2.50 0.36 -12.79
C GLY A 117 3.69 -0.15 -13.60
N MET A 118 3.72 0.26 -14.87
CA MET A 118 4.65 -0.22 -15.89
C MET A 118 6.10 0.23 -15.68
N VAL A 119 7.05 -0.54 -16.21
CA VAL A 119 8.46 -0.14 -16.31
C VAL A 119 8.76 0.19 -17.78
N ILE A 120 8.50 1.44 -18.16
CA ILE A 120 8.49 1.88 -19.57
C ILE A 120 9.88 2.19 -20.16
N HIS A 121 10.98 1.83 -19.50
CA HIS A 121 12.30 1.90 -20.12
C HIS A 121 12.61 0.62 -20.90
N ALA A 122 13.66 0.69 -21.73
CA ALA A 122 14.03 -0.42 -22.58
C ALA A 122 14.43 -1.67 -21.78
N ASP A 123 13.85 -2.82 -22.14
CA ASP A 123 14.15 -4.10 -21.51
C ASP A 123 15.66 -4.38 -21.52
N GLU A 124 16.23 -4.61 -20.34
CA GLU A 124 17.67 -4.77 -20.11
C GLU A 124 18.29 -5.91 -20.91
N ARG A 125 17.49 -6.90 -21.35
CA ARG A 125 17.97 -8.06 -22.09
C ARG A 125 17.68 -7.96 -23.58
N LYS A 126 16.55 -7.37 -23.96
CA LYS A 126 16.07 -7.34 -25.35
C LYS A 126 16.42 -6.05 -26.10
N ALA A 127 16.62 -4.95 -25.39
CA ALA A 127 16.67 -3.62 -25.97
C ALA A 127 17.55 -2.65 -25.17
N GLN A 128 18.56 -3.16 -24.45
CA GLN A 128 19.36 -2.41 -23.49
C GLN A 128 19.84 -1.06 -24.05
N GLY A 129 19.46 0.03 -23.38
CA GLY A 129 19.91 1.39 -23.72
C GLY A 129 19.32 2.00 -25.00
N THR A 130 18.36 1.33 -25.66
CA THR A 130 17.80 1.83 -26.94
C THR A 130 16.82 2.98 -26.81
N PHE A 131 16.21 3.16 -25.63
CA PHE A 131 15.33 4.30 -25.31
C PHE A 131 15.16 4.46 -23.79
N ARG A 132 14.76 5.65 -23.36
CA ARG A 132 14.37 6.02 -22.00
C ARG A 132 12.86 6.28 -21.94
N ALA A 133 12.35 6.41 -20.72
CA ALA A 133 10.93 6.72 -20.48
C ALA A 133 10.52 8.04 -21.14
N GLU A 134 11.37 9.06 -21.07
CA GLU A 134 11.16 10.39 -21.66
C GLU A 134 10.96 10.34 -23.19
N ASP A 135 11.59 9.38 -23.88
CA ASP A 135 11.49 9.23 -25.34
C ASP A 135 10.12 8.70 -25.82
N LEU A 136 9.27 8.28 -24.88
CA LEU A 136 8.00 7.60 -25.14
C LEU A 136 6.78 8.40 -24.67
N VAL A 137 6.98 9.56 -24.04
CA VAL A 137 5.91 10.32 -23.41
C VAL A 137 5.82 11.70 -24.05
N GLN A 138 4.61 12.10 -24.43
CA GLN A 138 4.32 13.40 -25.05
C GLN A 138 3.23 14.13 -24.29
N GLU A 139 3.26 15.47 -24.33
CA GLU A 139 2.22 16.31 -23.71
C GLU A 139 0.89 16.28 -24.50
N LYS A 140 0.95 15.97 -25.80
CA LYS A 140 -0.22 15.96 -26.68
C LYS A 140 -0.42 14.58 -27.26
N ARG A 141 -1.70 14.19 -27.36
CA ARG A 141 -2.10 12.96 -28.04
C ARG A 141 -1.79 13.08 -29.53
N ASP A 142 -1.17 12.05 -30.08
CA ASP A 142 -0.98 11.89 -31.51
C ASP A 142 -1.17 10.41 -31.92
N ALA A 143 -0.97 10.11 -33.20
CA ALA A 143 -1.15 8.74 -33.73
C ALA A 143 -0.17 7.73 -33.11
N ARG A 144 1.01 8.18 -32.68
CA ARG A 144 2.04 7.35 -32.07
C ARG A 144 1.90 7.26 -30.55
N HIS A 145 1.31 8.27 -29.92
CA HIS A 145 1.08 8.37 -28.47
C HIS A 145 -0.44 8.36 -28.16
N PRO A 146 -1.14 7.23 -28.38
CA PRO A 146 -2.60 7.20 -28.26
C PRO A 146 -3.09 6.97 -26.83
N LYS A 147 -2.25 6.47 -25.91
CA LYS A 147 -2.66 6.03 -24.57
C LYS A 147 -2.46 7.15 -23.54
N PRO A 148 -3.48 7.56 -22.76
CA PRO A 148 -3.29 8.52 -21.67
C PRO A 148 -2.33 7.94 -20.63
N PHE A 149 -1.47 8.77 -20.05
CA PHE A 149 -0.38 8.32 -19.20
C PHE A 149 -0.02 9.29 -18.08
N ILE A 150 0.30 8.74 -16.91
CA ILE A 150 0.70 9.48 -15.72
C ILE A 150 1.94 8.90 -15.04
N GLU A 151 2.59 9.72 -14.24
CA GLU A 151 3.62 9.32 -13.28
C GLU A 151 3.12 9.62 -11.86
N GLY A 152 3.83 9.14 -10.83
CA GLY A 152 3.45 9.34 -9.43
C GLY A 152 3.26 10.81 -9.07
N LYS A 153 4.09 11.72 -9.62
CA LYS A 153 3.98 13.17 -9.40
C LYS A 153 2.67 13.79 -9.90
N ASP A 154 1.91 13.08 -10.73
CA ASP A 154 0.62 13.54 -11.23
C ASP A 154 -0.56 12.99 -10.43
N ILE A 155 -0.30 12.06 -9.50
CA ILE A 155 -1.27 11.59 -8.52
C ILE A 155 -1.31 12.59 -7.37
N VAL A 156 -2.46 13.25 -7.22
CA VAL A 156 -2.78 14.03 -6.03
C VAL A 156 -3.99 13.39 -5.35
N ARG A 157 -4.32 13.86 -4.15
CA ARG A 157 -5.46 13.32 -3.40
C ARG A 157 -6.73 13.53 -4.23
N TRP A 158 -7.55 12.49 -4.33
CA TRP A 158 -8.82 12.43 -5.07
C TRP A 158 -8.72 12.37 -6.60
N VAL A 159 -7.86 13.19 -7.23
CA VAL A 159 -7.82 13.35 -8.70
C VAL A 159 -6.42 13.22 -9.32
N VAL A 160 -6.38 12.92 -10.62
CA VAL A 160 -5.17 13.02 -11.45
C VAL A 160 -5.02 14.47 -11.92
N ARG A 161 -3.88 15.11 -11.62
CA ARG A 161 -3.68 16.54 -11.93
C ARG A 161 -3.26 16.81 -13.38
N HIS A 162 -2.54 15.88 -14.00
CA HIS A 162 -1.96 16.07 -15.33
C HIS A 162 -1.83 14.75 -16.07
N ILE A 163 -2.19 14.76 -17.35
CA ILE A 163 -2.16 13.57 -18.21
C ILE A 163 -1.30 13.88 -19.43
N ARG A 164 -0.31 13.02 -19.64
CA ARG A 164 0.51 12.95 -20.84
C ARG A 164 0.04 11.78 -21.69
N TYR A 165 0.74 11.47 -22.77
CA TYR A 165 0.39 10.41 -23.70
C TYR A 165 1.60 9.51 -23.98
N LEU A 166 1.39 8.20 -23.83
CA LEU A 166 2.40 7.17 -23.98
C LEU A 166 2.37 6.59 -25.40
N GLU A 167 3.57 6.40 -25.94
CA GLU A 167 3.81 5.70 -27.19
C GLU A 167 3.22 4.29 -27.14
N TRP A 168 2.49 3.89 -28.19
CA TRP A 168 1.85 2.58 -28.22
C TRP A 168 1.67 2.06 -29.65
N GLY A 169 1.80 0.74 -29.83
CA GLY A 169 1.64 0.10 -31.13
C GLY A 169 2.85 0.29 -32.06
N THR A 170 4.01 0.60 -31.49
CA THR A 170 5.27 0.73 -32.25
C THR A 170 6.15 -0.49 -32.02
N GLU A 171 7.27 -0.58 -32.74
CA GLU A 171 8.30 -1.61 -32.50
C GLU A 171 8.84 -1.56 -31.07
N ARG A 172 8.86 -0.37 -30.45
CA ARG A 172 9.33 -0.16 -29.07
C ARG A 172 8.25 -0.49 -28.05
N ALA A 173 7.03 0.01 -28.25
CA ALA A 173 6.00 0.07 -27.23
C ALA A 173 4.75 -0.77 -27.58
N PRO A 174 4.31 -1.69 -26.71
CA PRO A 174 4.89 -2.06 -25.41
C PRO A 174 5.94 -3.18 -25.49
N ALA A 175 6.20 -3.75 -26.67
CA ALA A 175 6.90 -5.03 -26.84
C ALA A 175 8.32 -5.07 -26.26
N ARG A 176 9.01 -3.92 -26.19
CA ARG A 176 10.37 -3.79 -25.65
C ARG A 176 10.42 -3.11 -24.27
N PHE A 177 9.28 -2.87 -23.63
CA PHE A 177 9.26 -2.38 -22.25
C PHE A 177 9.76 -3.46 -21.29
N SER A 178 10.48 -3.01 -20.27
CA SER A 178 10.86 -3.86 -19.14
C SER A 178 9.61 -4.31 -18.37
N ARG A 179 9.55 -5.59 -18.00
CA ARG A 179 8.53 -6.17 -17.11
C ARG A 179 7.10 -5.69 -17.42
N GLN A 180 6.63 -6.02 -18.62
CA GLN A 180 5.28 -5.67 -19.08
C GLN A 180 4.20 -6.12 -18.08
N THR A 181 3.29 -5.20 -17.77
CA THR A 181 2.03 -5.52 -17.08
C THR A 181 1.03 -6.10 -18.09
N PHE A 182 -0.10 -6.60 -17.60
CA PHE A 182 -1.22 -6.98 -18.46
C PHE A 182 -2.12 -5.77 -18.73
N PRO A 183 -2.74 -5.65 -19.92
CA PRO A 183 -3.56 -4.48 -20.29
C PRO A 183 -4.73 -4.20 -19.35
N GLU A 184 -5.40 -5.24 -18.86
CA GLU A 184 -6.60 -5.14 -18.01
C GLU A 184 -6.33 -4.47 -16.67
N LEU A 185 -5.06 -4.35 -16.26
CA LEU A 185 -4.63 -3.57 -15.10
C LEU A 185 -4.88 -2.06 -15.28
N HIS A 186 -4.82 -1.58 -16.53
CA HIS A 186 -4.97 -0.17 -16.90
C HIS A 186 -6.32 0.13 -17.55
N GLU A 187 -7.00 -0.89 -18.06
CA GLU A 187 -8.25 -0.77 -18.82
C GLU A 187 -9.51 -1.06 -17.97
N ALA A 188 -9.37 -1.27 -16.66
CA ALA A 188 -10.53 -1.37 -15.77
C ALA A 188 -11.35 -0.06 -15.79
N PRO A 189 -12.69 -0.14 -15.84
CA PRO A 189 -13.55 1.05 -15.99
C PRO A 189 -13.47 1.99 -14.79
N GLU A 190 -13.31 1.45 -13.59
CA GLU A 190 -13.07 2.20 -12.35
C GLU A 190 -11.96 1.53 -11.57
N ARG A 191 -11.00 2.30 -11.08
CA ARG A 191 -9.91 1.81 -10.25
C ARG A 191 -9.30 2.95 -9.44
N LEU A 192 -8.41 2.59 -8.52
CA LEU A 192 -7.69 3.57 -7.72
C LEU A 192 -6.20 3.54 -8.06
N LEU A 193 -5.56 4.70 -7.91
CA LEU A 193 -4.12 4.86 -8.06
C LEU A 193 -3.57 5.56 -6.82
N ALA A 194 -2.50 5.04 -6.24
CA ALA A 194 -1.80 5.69 -5.13
C ALA A 194 -0.37 6.09 -5.52
N LEU A 195 0.06 7.23 -4.99
CA LEU A 195 1.46 7.63 -5.05
C LEU A 195 2.27 6.71 -4.14
N ARG A 196 3.26 6.00 -4.71
CA ARG A 196 4.13 5.11 -3.93
C ARG A 196 5.01 5.86 -2.93
N ILE A 197 5.62 6.96 -3.38
CA ILE A 197 6.55 7.77 -2.57
C ILE A 197 5.75 8.97 -2.05
N CYS A 198 4.98 8.77 -0.99
CA CYS A 198 4.04 9.77 -0.46
C CYS A 198 4.45 10.34 0.90
N GLY A 199 5.57 9.88 1.48
CA GLY A 199 5.96 10.27 2.84
C GLY A 199 4.87 9.86 3.84
N ASP A 200 4.46 10.79 4.70
CA ASP A 200 3.57 10.51 5.84
C ASP A 200 2.08 10.54 5.53
N THR A 201 1.68 10.94 4.33
CA THR A 201 0.27 11.07 3.95
C THR A 201 -0.01 10.22 2.72
N PRO A 202 -0.62 9.03 2.88
CA PRO A 202 -1.10 8.24 1.76
C PRO A 202 -1.96 9.11 0.84
N THR A 203 -1.69 9.03 -0.46
CA THR A 203 -2.35 9.87 -1.47
C THR A 203 -2.92 8.96 -2.54
N VAL A 204 -4.24 8.92 -2.62
CA VAL A 204 -4.99 8.04 -3.53
C VAL A 204 -5.93 8.87 -4.40
N THR A 205 -6.01 8.53 -5.68
CA THR A 205 -6.91 9.14 -6.68
C THR A 205 -7.85 8.11 -7.27
N PHE A 206 -9.03 8.58 -7.66
CA PHE A 206 -9.94 7.86 -8.55
C PHE A 206 -9.41 7.89 -9.98
N ASP A 207 -9.62 6.81 -10.73
CA ASP A 207 -9.41 6.74 -12.18
C ASP A 207 -10.58 6.02 -12.87
N ASP A 208 -11.31 6.79 -13.67
CA ASP A 208 -12.34 6.37 -14.63
C ASP A 208 -11.90 6.63 -16.09
N ARG A 209 -10.65 7.07 -16.28
CA ARG A 209 -10.09 7.46 -17.59
C ARG A 209 -9.15 6.43 -18.19
N GLN A 210 -8.96 5.30 -17.49
CA GLN A 210 -8.10 4.18 -17.92
C GLN A 210 -6.68 4.65 -18.25
N VAL A 211 -6.11 5.50 -17.37
CA VAL A 211 -4.77 6.06 -17.61
C VAL A 211 -3.69 4.97 -17.45
N TYR A 212 -2.69 4.94 -18.31
CA TYR A 212 -1.52 4.10 -18.06
C TYR A 212 -0.63 4.80 -17.04
N CYS A 213 0.10 4.03 -16.22
CA CYS A 213 0.99 4.62 -15.22
C CYS A 213 2.30 3.85 -15.13
N ASN A 214 3.37 4.54 -14.73
CA ASN A 214 4.64 3.87 -14.44
C ASN A 214 4.66 3.27 -13.01
N HIS A 215 5.74 2.58 -12.71
CA HIS A 215 6.00 1.90 -11.43
C HIS A 215 6.12 2.80 -10.19
N THR A 216 5.99 4.13 -10.33
CA THR A 216 5.89 5.07 -9.19
C THR A 216 4.44 5.22 -8.70
N ALA A 217 3.48 4.67 -9.44
CA ALA A 217 2.09 4.50 -9.03
C ALA A 217 1.83 3.06 -8.57
N ILE A 218 1.01 2.92 -7.53
CA ILE A 218 0.38 1.67 -7.11
C ILE A 218 -1.04 1.66 -7.68
N VAL A 219 -1.44 0.54 -8.29
CA VAL A 219 -2.72 0.34 -8.97
C VAL A 219 -3.55 -0.65 -8.16
N PHE A 220 -4.82 -0.29 -7.95
CA PHE A 220 -5.80 -1.09 -7.23
C PHE A 220 -6.99 -1.34 -8.14
N VAL A 221 -7.16 -2.58 -8.58
CA VAL A 221 -8.32 -2.98 -9.39
C VAL A 221 -9.18 -3.93 -8.56
N PRO A 222 -10.45 -3.59 -8.26
CA PRO A 222 -11.39 -4.53 -7.66
C PRO A 222 -11.39 -5.87 -8.39
N TRP A 223 -11.36 -6.98 -7.65
CA TRP A 223 -11.24 -8.31 -8.27
C TRP A 223 -12.36 -8.61 -9.26
N HIS A 224 -13.59 -8.15 -8.99
CA HIS A 224 -14.76 -8.33 -9.84
C HIS A 224 -14.59 -7.70 -11.23
N LEU A 225 -13.82 -6.61 -11.36
CA LEU A 225 -13.50 -5.99 -12.65
C LEU A 225 -12.43 -6.74 -13.45
N LEU A 226 -11.75 -7.71 -12.81
CA LEU A 226 -10.79 -8.61 -13.46
C LEU A 226 -11.38 -10.00 -13.71
N ARG A 227 -12.71 -10.16 -13.59
CA ARG A 227 -13.40 -11.44 -13.81
C ARG A 227 -13.07 -12.03 -15.19
N GLY A 228 -12.63 -13.28 -15.21
CA GLY A 228 -12.21 -14.00 -16.41
C GLY A 228 -10.78 -13.70 -16.89
N VAL A 229 -10.08 -12.70 -16.32
CA VAL A 229 -8.71 -12.34 -16.73
C VAL A 229 -7.71 -13.37 -16.20
N ARG A 230 -7.16 -14.19 -17.11
CA ARG A 230 -6.17 -15.21 -16.79
C ARG A 230 -4.76 -14.74 -17.16
N ASN A 231 -4.02 -14.25 -16.16
CA ASN A 231 -2.65 -13.77 -16.32
C ASN A 231 -1.68 -14.45 -15.33
N ARG A 232 -0.41 -14.65 -15.74
CA ARG A 232 0.62 -15.26 -14.88
C ARG A 232 0.85 -14.49 -13.58
N SER A 233 0.79 -13.16 -13.60
CA SER A 233 1.00 -12.32 -12.42
C SER A 233 -0.16 -12.42 -11.43
N ILE A 234 -1.38 -12.54 -11.94
CA ILE A 234 -2.60 -12.77 -11.16
C ILE A 234 -2.57 -14.15 -10.49
N ARG A 235 -2.22 -15.20 -11.25
CA ARG A 235 -2.17 -16.60 -10.77
C ARG A 235 -1.25 -16.83 -9.57
N LYS A 236 -0.30 -15.92 -9.34
CA LYS A 236 0.56 -15.94 -8.15
C LYS A 236 -0.16 -15.46 -6.90
N SER A 237 -1.19 -14.64 -7.06
CA SER A 237 -2.00 -14.05 -5.99
C SER A 237 -3.26 -14.87 -5.72
N ALA A 238 -4.00 -15.23 -6.77
CA ALA A 238 -5.23 -16.00 -6.67
C ALA A 238 -5.46 -16.82 -7.95
N LYS A 239 -6.04 -18.01 -7.79
CA LYS A 239 -6.35 -18.95 -8.88
C LYS A 239 -7.81 -19.32 -8.87
N TYR A 240 -8.36 -19.57 -10.06
CA TYR A 240 -9.68 -20.18 -10.18
C TYR A 240 -9.67 -21.61 -9.65
N SER A 241 -10.84 -22.13 -9.31
CA SER A 241 -11.03 -23.52 -8.89
C SER A 241 -10.46 -24.53 -9.90
N ASP A 242 -10.63 -24.27 -11.21
CA ASP A 242 -10.12 -25.10 -12.30
C ASP A 242 -8.60 -25.05 -12.51
N GLU A 243 -7.92 -24.04 -11.96
CA GLU A 243 -6.46 -23.88 -11.99
C GLU A 243 -5.79 -24.35 -10.69
N SER A 244 -6.59 -24.63 -9.67
CA SER A 244 -6.14 -24.97 -8.33
C SER A 244 -5.99 -26.47 -8.17
N LYS A 245 -4.93 -26.89 -7.49
CA LYS A 245 -4.81 -28.29 -7.07
C LYS A 245 -5.84 -28.59 -5.97
N PRO A 246 -6.34 -29.83 -5.83
CA PRO A 246 -7.36 -30.17 -4.84
C PRO A 246 -7.03 -29.75 -3.40
N LEU A 247 -5.75 -29.79 -3.02
CA LEU A 247 -5.28 -29.37 -1.69
C LEU A 247 -5.20 -27.83 -1.55
N GLU A 248 -4.89 -27.12 -2.63
CA GLU A 248 -4.85 -25.65 -2.67
C GLU A 248 -6.27 -25.07 -2.60
N SER A 249 -7.23 -25.71 -3.29
CA SER A 249 -8.65 -25.29 -3.27
C SER A 249 -9.34 -25.52 -1.92
N GLN A 250 -8.80 -26.39 -1.07
CA GLN A 250 -9.35 -26.66 0.26
C GLN A 250 -8.83 -25.69 1.34
N THR A 251 -7.75 -24.96 1.06
CA THR A 251 -7.02 -24.15 2.07
C THR A 251 -6.83 -22.69 1.67
N GLY A 252 -6.97 -22.35 0.39
CA GLY A 252 -6.83 -20.99 -0.13
C GLY A 252 -8.17 -20.34 -0.48
N CYS A 253 -8.20 -19.00 -0.42
CA CYS A 253 -9.29 -18.21 -1.00
C CYS A 253 -9.25 -18.34 -2.53
N LEU A 254 -10.35 -18.82 -3.12
CA LEU A 254 -10.43 -19.00 -4.56
C LEU A 254 -10.63 -17.65 -5.25
N ARG A 255 -10.25 -17.58 -6.52
CA ARG A 255 -10.40 -16.35 -7.30
C ARG A 255 -11.86 -15.92 -7.42
N GLU A 256 -12.78 -16.87 -7.50
CA GLU A 256 -14.22 -16.66 -7.53
C GLU A 256 -14.72 -15.98 -6.25
N ASP A 257 -14.17 -16.33 -5.08
CA ASP A 257 -14.56 -15.75 -3.80
C ASP A 257 -14.16 -14.27 -3.73
N LEU A 258 -12.94 -13.94 -4.17
CA LEU A 258 -12.45 -12.56 -4.24
C LEU A 258 -13.29 -11.71 -5.20
N GLU A 259 -13.69 -12.29 -6.34
CA GLU A 259 -14.54 -11.61 -7.32
C GLU A 259 -15.96 -11.37 -6.83
N ASN A 260 -16.50 -12.23 -5.96
CA ASN A 260 -17.81 -12.01 -5.36
C ASN A 260 -17.71 -10.98 -4.22
N LEU A 261 -16.77 -11.18 -3.30
CA LEU A 261 -16.53 -10.26 -2.19
C LEU A 261 -16.27 -8.83 -2.67
N SER A 262 -15.38 -8.66 -3.64
CA SER A 262 -15.05 -7.33 -4.16
C SER A 262 -16.21 -6.63 -4.87
N SER A 263 -17.26 -7.34 -5.28
CA SER A 263 -18.45 -6.74 -5.89
C SER A 263 -19.38 -6.09 -4.87
N GLU A 264 -19.16 -6.34 -3.58
CA GLU A 264 -19.91 -5.74 -2.46
C GLU A 264 -19.36 -4.36 -2.06
N TYR A 265 -18.29 -3.89 -2.68
CA TYR A 265 -17.61 -2.64 -2.34
C TYR A 265 -17.66 -1.61 -3.48
N HIS A 266 -18.12 -0.39 -3.17
CA HIS A 266 -18.07 0.73 -4.11
C HIS A 266 -16.64 1.27 -4.24
N VAL A 267 -16.15 1.51 -5.45
CA VAL A 267 -14.77 1.99 -5.68
C VAL A 267 -14.52 3.35 -5.01
N LYS A 268 -15.53 4.23 -5.01
CA LYS A 268 -15.46 5.54 -4.35
C LYS A 268 -15.50 5.42 -2.81
N TYR A 269 -16.22 4.45 -2.27
CA TYR A 269 -16.15 4.13 -0.84
C TYR A 269 -14.73 3.69 -0.45
N LEU A 270 -14.10 2.81 -1.24
CA LEU A 270 -12.71 2.42 -1.03
C LEU A 270 -11.77 3.64 -1.08
N LEU A 271 -11.97 4.55 -2.03
CA LEU A 271 -11.19 5.80 -2.11
C LEU A 271 -11.31 6.65 -0.83
N ALA A 272 -12.52 6.81 -0.31
CA ALA A 272 -12.77 7.55 0.92
C ALA A 272 -12.02 6.92 2.10
N VAL A 273 -12.17 5.61 2.31
CA VAL A 273 -11.47 4.88 3.39
C VAL A 273 -9.95 5.00 3.22
N MET A 274 -9.41 4.81 2.02
CA MET A 274 -7.97 4.84 1.77
C MET A 274 -7.34 6.23 1.93
N ASN A 275 -8.12 7.31 1.76
CA ASN A 275 -7.70 8.68 2.02
C ASN A 275 -8.02 9.14 3.45
N SER A 276 -8.72 8.37 4.27
CA SER A 276 -9.08 8.77 5.64
C SER A 276 -7.86 8.97 6.55
N SER A 277 -8.02 9.78 7.59
CA SER A 277 -7.02 9.92 8.66
C SER A 277 -6.75 8.59 9.37
N TRP A 278 -7.75 7.70 9.45
CA TRP A 278 -7.59 6.35 9.98
C TRP A 278 -6.60 5.53 9.14
N ALA A 279 -6.80 5.46 7.82
CA ALA A 279 -5.90 4.72 6.92
C ALA A 279 -4.48 5.29 6.93
N CYS A 280 -4.36 6.62 7.06
CA CYS A 280 -3.09 7.30 7.26
C CYS A 280 -2.35 6.80 8.52
N GLN A 281 -3.05 6.75 9.66
CA GLN A 281 -2.48 6.24 10.91
C GLN A 281 -2.13 4.74 10.82
N PHE A 282 -3.02 3.92 10.24
CA PHE A 282 -2.77 2.49 10.07
C PHE A 282 -1.53 2.22 9.21
N LEU A 283 -1.42 2.89 8.05
CA LEU A 283 -0.30 2.66 7.13
C LEU A 283 1.02 3.17 7.68
N ARG A 284 1.04 4.23 8.48
CA ARG A 284 2.24 4.65 9.22
C ARG A 284 2.77 3.54 10.13
N ASN A 285 1.88 2.75 10.72
CA ASN A 285 2.21 1.68 11.64
C ASN A 285 2.66 0.39 10.95
N VAL A 286 2.23 0.17 9.70
CA VAL A 286 2.45 -1.09 8.96
C VAL A 286 3.52 -0.95 7.86
N ARG A 287 3.78 0.26 7.34
CA ARG A 287 4.72 0.47 6.24
C ARG A 287 6.13 0.02 6.58
N ARG A 288 6.80 -0.58 5.61
CA ARG A 288 8.18 -1.09 5.73
C ARG A 288 9.23 0.01 5.78
N THR A 289 8.93 1.18 5.21
CA THR A 289 9.87 2.29 5.05
C THR A 289 9.19 3.62 5.34
N GLN A 290 9.97 4.65 5.70
CA GLN A 290 9.43 5.97 6.00
C GLN A 290 8.89 6.72 4.77
N THR A 291 9.41 6.42 3.58
CA THR A 291 9.11 7.19 2.36
C THR A 291 8.10 6.51 1.43
N ASP A 292 8.16 5.18 1.36
CA ASP A 292 7.40 4.39 0.40
C ASP A 292 6.29 3.57 1.08
N ILE A 293 5.15 3.45 0.39
CA ILE A 293 4.11 2.48 0.70
C ILE A 293 4.00 1.50 -0.47
N TYR A 294 4.33 0.23 -0.23
CA TYR A 294 4.36 -0.82 -1.24
C TYR A 294 3.02 -1.55 -1.34
N PRO A 295 2.77 -2.30 -2.44
CA PRO A 295 1.57 -3.12 -2.59
C PRO A 295 1.27 -4.03 -1.38
N ASP A 296 2.29 -4.62 -0.77
CA ASP A 296 2.09 -5.52 0.38
C ASP A 296 1.70 -4.77 1.68
N ASP A 297 2.06 -3.50 1.80
CA ASP A 297 1.64 -2.66 2.92
C ASP A 297 0.15 -2.34 2.78
N TRP A 298 -0.27 -1.94 1.56
CA TRP A 298 -1.67 -1.69 1.23
C TRP A 298 -2.57 -2.91 1.38
N LYS A 299 -2.11 -4.12 1.02
CA LYS A 299 -2.90 -5.35 1.16
C LYS A 299 -3.42 -5.60 2.57
N GLN A 300 -2.69 -5.09 3.58
CA GLN A 300 -3.01 -5.28 4.99
C GLN A 300 -4.04 -4.27 5.51
N LEU A 301 -4.32 -3.18 4.79
CA LEU A 301 -5.30 -2.17 5.21
C LEU A 301 -6.67 -2.83 5.36
N PRO A 302 -7.24 -2.95 6.57
CA PRO A 302 -8.59 -3.44 6.72
C PRO A 302 -9.55 -2.37 6.19
N ILE A 303 -10.59 -2.80 5.48
CA ILE A 303 -11.68 -1.96 4.99
C ILE A 303 -12.92 -2.34 5.78
N PRO A 304 -13.61 -1.40 6.45
CA PRO A 304 -14.74 -1.75 7.28
C PRO A 304 -15.88 -2.26 6.41
N THR A 305 -16.64 -3.22 6.94
CA THR A 305 -17.84 -3.73 6.27
C THR A 305 -18.99 -2.76 6.52
N GLY A 306 -19.14 -1.75 5.66
CA GLY A 306 -20.30 -0.84 5.67
C GLY A 306 -21.50 -1.44 4.92
N THR A 307 -22.72 -1.12 5.35
CA THR A 307 -23.93 -1.49 4.62
C THR A 307 -23.94 -0.84 3.22
N PRO A 308 -24.72 -1.37 2.27
CA PRO A 308 -24.87 -0.72 0.96
C PRO A 308 -25.25 0.76 1.07
N GLU A 309 -26.12 1.12 2.01
CA GLU A 309 -26.54 2.49 2.26
C GLU A 309 -25.38 3.35 2.79
N GLU A 310 -24.62 2.86 3.77
CA GLU A 310 -23.46 3.59 4.32
C GLU A 310 -22.36 3.81 3.26
N GLN A 311 -22.11 2.80 2.43
CA GLN A 311 -21.15 2.91 1.33
C GLN A 311 -21.60 3.93 0.28
N GLU A 312 -22.89 3.94 -0.07
CA GLU A 312 -23.46 4.89 -1.03
C GLU A 312 -23.39 6.33 -0.49
N GLU A 313 -23.70 6.55 0.79
CA GLU A 313 -23.61 7.87 1.41
C GLU A 313 -22.17 8.41 1.42
N ILE A 314 -21.18 7.57 1.76
CA ILE A 314 -19.77 7.96 1.73
C ILE A 314 -19.30 8.17 0.27
N ALA A 315 -19.75 7.34 -0.66
CA ALA A 315 -19.44 7.50 -2.08
C ALA A 315 -20.00 8.81 -2.65
N ALA A 316 -21.17 9.26 -2.18
CA ALA A 316 -21.77 10.54 -2.57
C ALA A 316 -20.90 11.74 -2.15
N LEU A 317 -20.29 11.70 -0.95
CA LEU A 317 -19.32 12.73 -0.52
C LEU A 317 -18.11 12.77 -1.45
N VAL A 318 -17.61 11.61 -1.88
CA VAL A 318 -16.54 11.53 -2.86
C VAL A 318 -16.97 12.12 -4.20
N ASP A 319 -18.21 11.88 -4.63
CA ASP A 319 -18.74 12.50 -5.85
C ASP A 319 -18.80 14.03 -5.77
N GLU A 320 -19.12 14.60 -4.62
CA GLU A 320 -19.04 16.04 -4.41
C GLU A 320 -17.60 16.56 -4.51
N ILE A 321 -16.63 15.83 -3.92
CA ILE A 321 -15.20 16.17 -4.05
C ILE A 321 -14.76 16.13 -5.51
N LEU A 322 -15.11 15.07 -6.25
CA LEU A 322 -14.77 14.94 -7.66
C LEU A 322 -15.42 16.04 -8.50
N ALA A 323 -16.66 16.42 -8.19
CA ALA A 323 -17.36 17.53 -8.85
C ALA A 323 -16.69 18.88 -8.59
N LEU A 324 -16.15 19.12 -7.40
CA LEU A 324 -15.35 20.32 -7.10
C LEU A 324 -14.12 20.41 -7.99
N TYR A 325 -13.37 19.33 -8.12
CA TYR A 325 -12.20 19.28 -9.00
C TYR A 325 -12.58 19.38 -10.49
N ALA A 326 -13.69 18.77 -10.91
CA ALA A 326 -14.17 18.89 -12.29
C ALA A 326 -14.53 20.35 -12.63
N LYS A 327 -15.09 21.09 -11.67
CA LYS A 327 -15.48 22.50 -11.84
C LYS A 327 -14.30 23.47 -11.79
N HIS A 328 -13.36 23.25 -10.88
CA HIS A 328 -12.30 24.23 -10.56
C HIS A 328 -10.91 23.83 -11.05
N GLY A 329 -10.70 22.56 -11.39
CA GLY A 329 -9.37 22.01 -11.67
C GLY A 329 -8.52 21.88 -10.40
N HIS A 330 -7.25 21.53 -10.60
CA HIS A 330 -6.25 21.50 -9.53
C HIS A 330 -5.16 22.55 -9.81
N PRO A 331 -4.76 23.39 -8.84
CA PRO A 331 -5.25 23.44 -7.45
C PRO A 331 -6.64 24.08 -7.33
N LEU A 332 -7.36 23.76 -6.25
CA LEU A 332 -8.64 24.38 -5.94
C LEU A 332 -8.45 25.85 -5.49
N PRO A 333 -9.39 26.75 -5.81
CA PRO A 333 -9.42 28.10 -5.23
C PRO A 333 -9.82 28.04 -3.75
N ALA A 334 -9.42 29.05 -2.96
CA ALA A 334 -9.58 29.07 -1.50
C ALA A 334 -11.00 28.71 -0.99
N GLY A 335 -12.06 29.18 -1.65
CA GLY A 335 -13.43 28.85 -1.24
C GLY A 335 -13.83 27.38 -1.48
N ALA A 336 -13.35 26.78 -2.58
CA ALA A 336 -13.59 25.36 -2.87
C ALA A 336 -12.68 24.45 -2.03
N ASP A 337 -11.51 24.95 -1.65
CA ASP A 337 -10.58 24.27 -0.75
C ASP A 337 -11.15 24.15 0.68
N GLU A 338 -11.86 25.18 1.18
CA GLU A 338 -12.60 25.08 2.45
C GLU A 338 -13.72 24.03 2.37
N GLN A 339 -14.47 24.02 1.27
CA GLN A 339 -15.51 23.01 1.05
C GLN A 339 -14.92 21.59 0.98
N LEU A 340 -13.75 21.42 0.37
CA LEU A 340 -13.03 20.14 0.36
C LEU A 340 -12.73 19.68 1.79
N ARG A 341 -12.18 20.55 2.66
CA ARG A 341 -11.84 20.20 4.05
C ARG A 341 -13.07 19.73 4.84
N GLU A 342 -14.22 20.36 4.61
CA GLU A 342 -15.45 19.97 5.29
C GLU A 342 -15.94 18.58 4.84
N LEU A 343 -15.90 18.30 3.53
CA LEU A 343 -16.20 16.98 2.98
C LEU A 343 -15.23 15.92 3.49
N GLU A 344 -13.93 16.24 3.58
CA GLU A 344 -12.92 15.34 4.13
C GLU A 344 -13.14 15.06 5.62
N ARG A 345 -13.54 16.07 6.40
CA ARG A 345 -13.89 15.93 7.82
C ARG A 345 -15.10 14.99 7.98
N GLU A 346 -16.14 15.18 7.18
CA GLU A 346 -17.33 14.33 7.22
C GLU A 346 -17.01 12.89 6.82
N ILE A 347 -16.18 12.68 5.79
CA ILE A 347 -15.67 11.35 5.42
C ILE A 347 -14.93 10.73 6.60
N ASP A 348 -14.03 11.45 7.24
CA ASP A 348 -13.26 10.94 8.38
C ASP A 348 -14.16 10.55 9.56
N GLU A 349 -15.17 11.35 9.89
CA GLU A 349 -16.14 11.05 10.96
C GLU A 349 -16.96 9.80 10.65
N ARG A 350 -17.47 9.67 9.41
CA ARG A 350 -18.26 8.49 8.99
C ARG A 350 -17.40 7.23 8.93
N VAL A 351 -16.17 7.33 8.39
CA VAL A 351 -15.23 6.20 8.34
C VAL A 351 -14.82 5.79 9.76
N ALA A 352 -14.54 6.74 10.65
CA ALA A 352 -14.22 6.43 12.06
C ALA A 352 -15.37 5.70 12.77
N ALA A 353 -16.62 6.13 12.53
CA ALA A 353 -17.81 5.47 13.07
C ALA A 353 -17.92 4.00 12.61
N LEU A 354 -17.58 3.70 11.35
CA LEU A 354 -17.54 2.32 10.83
C LEU A 354 -16.46 1.45 11.51
N TYR A 355 -15.39 2.06 12.02
CA TYR A 355 -14.39 1.38 12.86
C TYR A 355 -14.75 1.37 14.35
N GLY A 356 -15.85 1.99 14.76
CA GLY A 356 -16.28 2.12 16.16
C GLY A 356 -15.41 3.06 17.00
N LEU A 357 -14.86 4.11 16.39
CA LEU A 357 -13.97 5.10 17.03
C LEU A 357 -14.67 6.42 17.37
#